data_AF-A0A3B8NJG1-F1
#
_entry.id   AF-A0A3B8NJG1-F1
#
_cell.length_a   1.000
_cell.length_b   1.000
_cell.length_c   1.000
_cell.angle_alpha   90.00
_cell.angle_beta   90.00
_cell.angle_gamma   90.00
#
_symmetry.space_group_name_H-M   'P 1'
#
loop_
_entity.id
_entity.type
_entity.pdbx_description
1 polymer ?
#
loop_
_entity_poly.entity_id
_entity_poly.type
_entity_poly.pdbx_seq_one_letter_code
_entity_poly.pdbx_strand_id
1 'polypeptide(L)'
;MMHISPQILTTIVSVSFVCFLGSAPVLGNGADFNDLEFEYRAGVFTFKLENKPFDENKLWVLQSSPDMSVWRDIDTFDRARIINVPIQRGVRQQYYRVRKVEKEDPYLSDYIAAFAVWEKSGFDSYKMEIRHWSSWFFWHGNVIVRNNEVISTEAIDTNFPDTFNPEPRTMDDWFGVLKRNIDDKAYRIDVTYDENFGYPKSVFIDFELWLADEEQGWSILKFLPMR
;
A
#
# COMPACT_ATOMS: atom_id res chain seq x y z
N MET A 1 23.16 -19.50 12.26
CA MET A 1 22.41 -18.48 11.50
C MET A 1 21.46 -17.82 12.48
N MET A 2 21.76 -16.59 12.88
CA MET A 2 21.10 -15.90 13.99
C MET A 2 19.83 -15.25 13.45
N HIS A 3 18.67 -15.77 13.84
CA HIS A 3 17.38 -15.15 13.54
C HIS A 3 17.29 -13.84 14.31
N ILE A 4 17.61 -12.72 13.65
CA ILE A 4 17.34 -11.39 14.20
C ILE A 4 15.87 -11.11 13.88
N SER A 5 15.01 -11.30 14.87
CA SER A 5 13.65 -10.77 14.83
C SER A 5 13.73 -9.25 14.64
N PRO A 6 13.11 -8.66 13.62
CA PRO A 6 12.99 -7.20 13.57
C PRO A 6 12.23 -6.77 14.82
N GLN A 7 12.85 -5.92 15.64
CA GLN A 7 12.16 -5.26 16.74
C GLN A 7 11.15 -4.29 16.14
N ILE A 8 9.89 -4.71 16.02
CA ILE A 8 8.80 -3.82 15.66
C ILE A 8 8.52 -2.96 16.89
N LEU A 9 9.19 -1.81 17.00
CA LEU A 9 8.69 -0.73 17.86
C LEU A 9 7.42 -0.18 17.22
N THR A 10 6.28 -0.80 17.57
CA THR A 10 4.97 -0.31 17.15
C THR A 10 4.52 0.74 18.15
N THR A 11 4.67 2.03 17.82
CA THR A 11 3.94 3.08 18.53
C THR A 11 2.53 3.12 17.93
N ILE A 12 1.57 2.47 18.60
CA ILE A 12 0.17 2.47 18.17
C ILE A 12 -0.50 3.72 18.74
N VAL A 13 -0.92 4.63 17.87
CA VAL A 13 -1.90 5.66 18.23
C VAL A 13 -3.27 5.14 17.81
N SER A 14 -4.10 4.74 18.76
CA SER A 14 -5.48 4.36 18.47
C SER A 14 -6.36 5.61 18.48
N VAL A 15 -6.58 6.22 17.31
CA VAL A 15 -7.64 7.24 17.15
C VAL A 15 -8.92 6.54 16.69
N SER A 16 -9.88 6.37 17.59
CA SER A 16 -11.21 5.84 17.25
C SER A 16 -12.14 6.99 16.92
N PHE A 17 -12.70 7.01 15.70
CA PHE A 17 -13.86 7.86 15.40
C PHE A 17 -15.11 6.99 15.34
N VAL A 18 -16.18 7.44 16.01
CA VAL A 18 -17.54 6.93 15.82
C VAL A 18 -18.35 8.12 15.36
N CYS A 19 -18.66 8.17 14.06
CA CYS A 19 -19.55 9.18 13.50
C CYS A 19 -20.99 8.98 14.02
N PHE A 20 -21.33 9.58 15.16
CA PHE A 20 -22.72 9.98 15.42
C PHE A 20 -22.88 11.45 15.03
N LEU A 21 -23.98 11.76 14.34
CA LEU A 21 -24.45 13.12 14.11
C LEU A 21 -24.59 13.83 15.47
N GLY A 22 -23.59 14.64 15.83
CA GLY A 22 -23.53 15.35 17.10
C GLY A 22 -22.24 15.04 17.85
N SER A 23 -21.32 16.01 17.84
CA SER A 23 -20.27 16.22 18.84
C SER A 23 -19.61 14.95 19.40
N ALA A 24 -18.69 14.34 18.64
CA ALA A 24 -17.82 13.31 19.20
C ALA A 24 -16.73 13.97 20.07
N PRO A 25 -16.46 13.47 21.29
CA PRO A 25 -15.32 13.91 22.07
C PRO A 25 -14.02 13.47 21.39
N VAL A 26 -13.16 14.45 21.06
CA VAL A 26 -11.77 14.19 20.68
C VAL A 26 -11.04 13.75 21.94
N LEU A 27 -10.89 12.43 22.14
CA LEU A 27 -9.96 11.90 23.12
C LEU A 27 -8.59 11.82 22.45
N GLY A 28 -7.80 12.88 22.64
CA GLY A 28 -6.44 12.95 22.11
C GLY A 28 -5.77 14.33 22.15
N ASN A 29 -6.22 15.27 22.99
CA ASN A 29 -5.40 16.45 23.27
C ASN A 29 -4.33 16.07 24.29
N GLY A 30 -3.07 16.05 23.87
CA GLY A 30 -1.90 15.98 24.76
C GLY A 30 -1.57 14.60 25.34
N ALA A 31 -1.37 13.57 24.50
CA ALA A 31 -0.78 12.31 24.96
C ALA A 31 0.74 12.32 24.77
N ASP A 32 1.47 12.75 25.81
CA ASP A 32 2.94 12.79 25.95
C ASP A 32 3.66 11.41 25.91
N PHE A 33 3.01 10.37 25.37
CA PHE A 33 3.60 9.04 25.24
C PHE A 33 4.04 8.71 23.81
N ASN A 34 3.62 9.49 22.82
CA ASN A 34 3.81 9.17 21.41
C ASN A 34 4.32 10.42 20.68
N ASP A 35 5.56 10.35 20.19
CA ASP A 35 6.24 11.38 19.39
C ASP A 35 5.52 11.79 18.07
N LEU A 36 4.30 11.31 17.83
CA LEU A 36 3.41 11.71 16.73
C LEU A 36 2.35 12.68 17.29
N GLU A 37 2.51 13.96 16.99
CA GLU A 37 1.49 14.97 17.22
C GLU A 37 0.51 15.04 16.05
N PHE A 38 -0.74 15.36 16.35
CA PHE A 38 -1.71 15.67 15.32
C PHE A 38 -2.62 16.83 15.70
N GLU A 39 -3.05 17.59 14.70
CA GLU A 39 -4.07 18.62 14.82
C GLU A 39 -5.17 18.37 13.78
N TYR A 40 -6.41 18.70 14.12
CA TYR A 40 -7.52 18.65 13.18
C TYR A 40 -8.12 20.03 12.95
N ARG A 41 -8.09 20.51 11.70
CA ARG A 41 -8.75 21.76 11.29
C ARG A 41 -9.34 21.66 9.90
N ALA A 42 -10.54 22.20 9.73
CA ALA A 42 -11.20 22.39 8.45
C ALA A 42 -11.24 21.11 7.57
N GLY A 43 -11.48 19.94 8.17
CA GLY A 43 -11.58 18.68 7.44
C GLY A 43 -10.23 18.03 7.10
N VAL A 44 -9.13 18.51 7.69
CA VAL A 44 -7.78 17.99 7.46
C VAL A 44 -7.13 17.65 8.79
N PHE A 45 -6.54 16.45 8.87
CA PHE A 45 -5.60 16.07 9.91
C PHE A 45 -4.19 16.48 9.50
N THR A 46 -3.50 17.14 10.40
CA THR A 46 -2.11 17.56 10.25
C THR A 46 -1.28 16.72 11.21
N PHE A 47 -0.34 15.94 10.71
CA PHE A 47 0.54 15.09 11.51
C PHE A 47 1.97 15.64 11.51
N LYS A 48 2.60 15.61 12.68
CA LYS A 48 3.98 16.03 12.89
C LYS A 48 4.68 15.02 13.79
N LEU A 49 5.93 14.70 13.47
CA LEU A 49 6.79 13.90 14.34
C LEU A 49 7.68 14.85 15.17
N GLU A 50 7.55 14.84 16.49
CA GLU A 50 8.38 15.62 17.42
C GLU A 50 9.40 14.73 18.14
N ASN A 51 10.47 15.33 18.69
CA ASN A 51 11.40 14.69 19.64
C ASN A 51 12.10 13.38 19.22
N LYS A 52 11.98 12.93 17.96
CA LYS A 52 12.77 11.82 17.43
C LYS A 52 14.10 12.32 16.88
N PRO A 53 15.24 11.70 17.29
CA PRO A 53 16.51 11.98 16.64
C PRO A 53 16.38 11.63 15.14
N PHE A 54 16.78 12.57 14.30
CA PHE A 54 16.94 12.30 12.88
C PHE A 54 17.96 11.17 12.73
N ASP A 55 17.52 10.08 12.12
CA ASP A 55 18.32 8.90 11.87
C ASP A 55 18.44 8.79 10.36
N GLU A 56 19.63 9.09 9.85
CA GLU A 56 19.87 9.21 8.41
C GLU A 56 19.61 7.91 7.64
N ASN A 57 19.57 6.78 8.35
CA ASN A 57 19.35 5.44 7.81
C ASN A 57 17.94 4.89 8.09
N LYS A 58 17.07 5.68 8.73
CA LYS A 58 15.69 5.25 9.02
C LYS A 58 14.69 6.22 8.45
N LEU A 59 13.54 5.68 8.11
CA LEU A 59 12.40 6.42 7.61
C LEU A 59 11.20 6.16 8.54
N TRP A 60 10.46 7.21 8.83
CA TRP A 60 9.23 7.11 9.60
C TRP A 60 8.06 7.20 8.63
N VAL A 61 7.20 6.19 8.64
CA VAL A 61 6.07 6.08 7.70
C VAL A 61 4.78 6.31 8.47
N LEU A 62 4.01 7.32 8.09
CA LEU A 62 2.65 7.48 8.58
C LEU A 62 1.80 6.39 7.93
N GLN A 63 1.09 5.62 8.75
CA GLN A 63 0.16 4.60 8.30
C GLN A 63 -1.25 4.90 8.78
N SER A 64 -2.25 4.43 8.04
CA SER A 64 -3.63 4.44 8.49
C SER A 64 -4.28 3.07 8.38
N SER A 65 -5.32 2.85 9.18
CA SER A 65 -6.10 1.62 9.16
C SER A 65 -7.56 1.91 9.45
N PRO A 66 -8.53 1.28 8.76
CA PRO A 66 -9.95 1.41 9.09
C PRO A 66 -10.34 0.58 10.34
N ASP A 67 -9.57 -0.45 10.67
CA ASP A 67 -9.97 -1.53 11.61
C ASP A 67 -8.87 -1.97 12.58
N MET A 68 -7.71 -1.30 12.56
CA MET A 68 -6.47 -1.66 13.27
C MET A 68 -5.80 -2.97 12.83
N SER A 69 -6.37 -3.72 11.87
CA SER A 69 -5.84 -4.99 11.40
C SER A 69 -5.03 -4.81 10.11
N VAL A 70 -5.58 -4.04 9.15
CA VAL A 70 -4.94 -3.76 7.88
C VAL A 70 -4.39 -2.34 7.90
N TRP A 71 -3.06 -2.21 7.80
CA TRP A 71 -2.37 -0.92 7.82
C TRP A 71 -1.85 -0.58 6.43
N ARG A 72 -2.08 0.66 6.03
CA ARG A 72 -1.66 1.23 4.74
C ARG A 72 -0.67 2.35 4.97
N ASP A 73 0.36 2.43 4.15
CA ASP A 73 1.36 3.49 4.18
C ASP A 73 0.81 4.72 3.45
N ILE A 74 0.81 5.89 4.11
CA ILE A 74 0.24 7.14 3.58
C ILE A 74 1.34 8.04 3.00
N ASP A 75 2.36 8.32 3.81
CA ASP A 75 3.45 9.23 3.47
C ASP A 75 4.60 9.03 4.47
N THR A 76 5.74 9.65 4.19
CA THR A 76 6.97 9.50 4.96
C THR A 76 7.37 10.82 5.61
N PHE A 77 7.79 10.76 6.87
CA PHE A 77 8.39 11.89 7.55
C PHE A 77 9.89 11.93 7.23
N ASP A 78 10.31 12.96 6.49
CA ASP A 78 11.71 13.36 6.41
C ASP A 78 11.90 14.62 7.27
N ARG A 79 12.68 14.50 8.35
CA ARG A 79 12.93 15.60 9.31
C ARG A 79 11.63 16.16 9.91
N ALA A 80 11.47 17.49 9.88
CA ALA A 80 10.31 18.21 10.39
C ALA A 80 9.13 18.29 9.40
N ARG A 81 9.06 17.37 8.43
CA ARG A 81 7.96 17.33 7.45
C ARG A 81 6.62 17.18 8.17
N ILE A 82 5.65 17.94 7.70
CA ILE A 82 4.26 17.86 8.14
C ILE A 82 3.48 17.11 7.07
N ILE A 83 2.66 16.14 7.49
CA ILE A 83 1.80 15.37 6.58
C ILE A 83 0.34 15.78 6.80
N ASN A 84 -0.34 16.16 5.71
CA ASN A 84 -1.74 16.55 5.74
C ASN A 84 -2.61 15.45 5.15
N VAL A 85 -3.59 14.96 5.91
CA VAL A 85 -4.53 13.91 5.49
C VAL A 85 -5.96 14.47 5.53
N PRO A 86 -6.60 14.72 4.38
CA PRO A 86 -8.00 15.13 4.36
C PRO A 86 -8.91 14.00 4.83
N ILE A 87 -10.02 14.34 5.50
CA ILE A 87 -11.04 13.34 5.86
C ILE A 87 -11.61 12.73 4.57
N GLN A 88 -11.62 11.40 4.53
CA GLN A 88 -12.31 10.64 3.50
C GLN A 88 -13.82 10.58 3.81
N ARG A 89 -14.65 11.04 2.88
CA ARG A 89 -16.11 10.99 3.02
C ARG A 89 -16.59 9.55 3.11
N GLY A 90 -17.51 9.27 4.04
CA GLY A 90 -18.08 7.92 4.22
C GLY A 90 -17.26 7.00 5.13
N VAL A 91 -16.04 7.38 5.50
CA VAL A 91 -15.24 6.66 6.49
C VAL A 91 -15.77 6.96 7.88
N ARG A 92 -16.24 5.91 8.56
CA ARG A 92 -16.82 6.02 9.92
C ARG A 92 -15.76 6.09 11.00
N GLN A 93 -14.61 5.45 10.76
CA GLN A 93 -13.52 5.28 11.68
C GLN A 93 -12.20 5.16 10.91
N GLN A 94 -11.15 5.81 11.40
CA GLN A 94 -9.80 5.71 10.84
C GLN A 94 -8.77 5.86 11.96
N TYR A 95 -7.86 4.90 12.03
CA TYR A 95 -6.72 4.88 12.93
C TYR A 95 -5.46 5.33 12.20
N TYR A 96 -4.50 5.90 12.93
CA TYR A 96 -3.22 6.36 12.39
C TYR A 96 -2.08 5.92 13.29
N ARG A 97 -0.94 5.52 12.72
CA ARG A 97 0.27 5.23 13.49
C ARG A 97 1.51 5.63 12.72
N VAL A 98 2.66 5.63 13.37
CA VAL A 98 3.94 5.73 12.67
C VAL A 98 4.70 4.41 12.81
N ARG A 99 5.25 3.93 11.70
CA ARG A 99 6.16 2.78 11.65
C ARG A 99 7.56 3.25 11.32
N LYS A 100 8.55 2.85 12.12
CA LYS A 100 9.97 3.03 11.78
C LYS A 100 10.38 1.93 10.80
N VAL A 101 11.01 2.29 9.68
CA VAL A 101 11.56 1.37 8.69
C VAL A 101 12.99 1.78 8.32
N GLU A 102 13.75 0.86 7.72
CA GLU A 102 15.05 1.19 7.12
C GLU A 102 14.83 2.14 5.92
N LYS A 103 15.60 3.22 5.84
CA LYS A 103 15.52 4.20 4.74
C LYS A 103 16.10 3.64 3.43
N GLU A 104 16.94 2.62 3.53
CA GLU A 104 17.57 1.94 2.40
C GLU A 104 16.60 1.08 1.59
N ASP A 105 15.29 1.10 1.85
CA ASP A 105 14.30 0.47 0.99
C ASP A 105 14.05 1.37 -0.24
N PRO A 106 14.65 1.07 -1.40
CA PRO A 106 14.58 1.96 -2.55
C PRO A 106 13.17 2.01 -3.16
N TYR A 107 12.29 1.06 -2.81
CA TYR A 107 11.00 0.87 -3.47
C TYR A 107 9.85 1.53 -2.70
N LEU A 108 10.00 1.69 -1.38
CA LEU A 108 8.91 2.10 -0.52
C LEU A 108 8.40 3.52 -0.81
N SER A 109 9.31 4.47 -1.07
CA SER A 109 8.91 5.85 -1.37
C SER A 109 8.11 5.94 -2.67
N ASP A 110 8.57 5.25 -3.72
CA ASP A 110 7.92 5.24 -5.02
C ASP A 110 6.56 4.53 -4.94
N TYR A 111 6.48 3.42 -4.20
CA TYR A 111 5.22 2.73 -3.90
C TYR A 111 4.21 3.68 -3.25
N ILE A 112 4.60 4.39 -2.19
CA ILE A 112 3.69 5.29 -1.46
C ILE A 112 3.20 6.41 -2.37
N ALA A 113 4.10 7.03 -3.13
CA ALA A 113 3.75 8.10 -4.06
C ALA A 113 2.78 7.61 -5.16
N ALA A 114 3.06 6.46 -5.77
CA ALA A 114 2.24 5.91 -6.84
C ALA A 114 0.86 5.45 -6.33
N PHE A 115 0.83 4.82 -5.15
CA PHE A 115 -0.43 4.42 -4.51
C PHE A 115 -1.32 5.63 -4.20
N ALA A 116 -0.75 6.74 -3.73
CA ALA A 116 -1.50 7.97 -3.51
C ALA A 116 -2.13 8.54 -4.80
N VAL A 117 -1.45 8.41 -5.95
CA VAL A 117 -2.01 8.78 -7.26
C VAL A 117 -3.18 7.86 -7.63
N TRP A 118 -3.01 6.55 -7.43
CA TRP A 118 -4.07 5.57 -7.66
C TRP A 118 -5.31 5.83 -6.80
N GLU A 119 -5.16 6.04 -5.49
CA GLU A 119 -6.28 6.34 -4.61
C GLU A 119 -7.02 7.61 -5.03
N LYS A 120 -6.27 8.65 -5.40
CA LYS A 120 -6.84 9.92 -5.85
C LYS A 120 -7.62 9.80 -7.16
N SER A 121 -7.30 8.80 -8.00
CA SER A 121 -8.05 8.54 -9.23
C SER A 121 -9.50 8.15 -8.95
N GLY A 122 -9.78 7.53 -7.80
CA GLY A 122 -11.10 7.11 -7.38
C GLY A 122 -11.73 6.00 -8.23
N PHE A 123 -10.93 5.29 -9.03
CA PHE A 123 -11.43 4.17 -9.83
C PHE A 123 -11.61 2.91 -8.97
N ASP A 124 -12.85 2.45 -8.88
CA ASP A 124 -13.21 1.17 -8.28
C ASP A 124 -13.72 0.15 -9.33
N SER A 125 -13.90 0.60 -10.57
CA SER A 125 -14.50 -0.18 -11.65
C SER A 125 -13.70 0.03 -12.92
N TYR A 126 -13.24 -1.07 -13.54
CA TYR A 126 -12.37 -1.03 -14.72
C TYR A 126 -12.31 -2.39 -15.41
N LYS A 127 -11.82 -2.38 -16.66
CA LYS A 127 -11.32 -3.59 -17.33
C LYS A 127 -9.82 -3.48 -17.45
N MET A 128 -9.13 -4.58 -17.21
CA MET A 128 -7.71 -4.67 -17.50
C MET A 128 -7.39 -5.93 -18.30
N GLU A 129 -6.46 -5.80 -19.22
CA GLU A 129 -5.76 -6.92 -19.82
C GLU A 129 -4.42 -7.03 -19.10
N ILE A 130 -4.14 -8.20 -18.55
CA ILE A 130 -2.96 -8.44 -17.72
C ILE A 130 -2.29 -9.74 -18.13
N ARG A 131 -0.96 -9.70 -18.12
CA ARG A 131 -0.12 -10.89 -18.12
C ARG A 131 0.62 -10.96 -16.80
N HIS A 132 0.49 -12.05 -16.07
CA HIS A 132 1.28 -12.29 -14.86
C HIS A 132 1.90 -13.68 -14.90
N TRP A 133 2.98 -13.85 -14.15
CA TRP A 133 3.78 -15.07 -14.18
C TRP A 133 4.52 -15.28 -12.86
N SER A 134 4.86 -16.53 -12.62
CA SER A 134 5.74 -16.97 -11.55
C SER A 134 6.55 -18.14 -12.08
N SER A 135 7.87 -18.02 -12.03
CA SER A 135 8.80 -18.91 -12.69
C SER A 135 8.41 -19.10 -14.18
N TRP A 136 8.32 -20.34 -14.64
CA TRP A 136 7.92 -20.65 -16.01
C TRP A 136 6.40 -20.57 -16.26
N PHE A 137 5.56 -20.41 -15.22
CA PHE A 137 4.11 -20.40 -15.38
C PHE A 137 3.59 -18.99 -15.62
N PHE A 138 2.64 -18.83 -16.54
CA PHE A 138 2.01 -17.55 -16.83
C PHE A 138 0.51 -17.68 -17.10
N TRP A 139 -0.17 -16.57 -16.87
CA TRP A 139 -1.54 -16.34 -17.28
C TRP A 139 -1.64 -14.99 -17.97
N HIS A 140 -2.34 -14.96 -19.10
CA HIS A 140 -2.65 -13.76 -19.85
C HIS A 140 -4.15 -13.74 -20.11
N GLY A 141 -4.82 -12.67 -19.73
CA GLY A 141 -6.25 -12.56 -19.93
C GLY A 141 -6.83 -11.21 -19.55
N ASN A 142 -8.15 -11.14 -19.65
CA ASN A 142 -8.95 -9.97 -19.29
C ASN A 142 -9.55 -10.16 -17.91
N VAL A 143 -9.55 -9.09 -17.11
CA VAL A 143 -10.18 -9.02 -15.79
C VAL A 143 -11.14 -7.83 -15.79
N ILE A 144 -12.37 -8.05 -15.34
CA ILE A 144 -13.37 -6.99 -15.14
C ILE A 144 -13.58 -6.83 -13.65
N VAL A 145 -13.36 -5.61 -13.16
CA VAL A 145 -13.54 -5.21 -11.77
C VAL A 145 -14.71 -4.23 -11.70
N ARG A 146 -15.56 -4.38 -10.68
CA ARG A 146 -16.66 -3.48 -10.40
C ARG A 146 -16.79 -3.30 -8.89
N ASN A 147 -16.86 -2.05 -8.42
CA ASN A 147 -16.91 -1.73 -6.99
C ASN A 147 -15.78 -2.40 -6.18
N ASN A 148 -14.58 -2.46 -6.76
CA ASN A 148 -13.39 -3.12 -6.21
C ASN A 148 -13.54 -4.63 -5.99
N GLU A 149 -14.42 -5.30 -6.75
CA GLU A 149 -14.56 -6.75 -6.77
C GLU A 149 -14.35 -7.27 -8.18
N VAL A 150 -13.59 -8.37 -8.32
CA VAL A 150 -13.46 -9.04 -9.62
C VAL A 150 -14.76 -9.77 -9.93
N ILE A 151 -15.42 -9.38 -11.02
CA ILE A 151 -16.70 -9.97 -11.45
C ILE A 151 -16.56 -10.90 -12.66
N SER A 152 -15.45 -10.84 -13.38
CA SER A 152 -15.19 -11.70 -14.54
C SER A 152 -13.71 -11.81 -14.83
N THR A 153 -13.29 -12.99 -15.26
CA THR A 153 -11.98 -13.26 -15.85
C THR A 153 -12.13 -14.11 -17.10
N GLU A 154 -11.38 -13.76 -18.14
CA GLU A 154 -11.33 -14.50 -19.39
C GLU A 154 -9.87 -14.71 -19.78
N ALA A 155 -9.41 -15.96 -19.76
CA ALA A 155 -8.06 -16.30 -20.19
C ALA A 155 -7.95 -16.16 -21.72
N ILE A 156 -6.91 -15.48 -22.18
CA ILE A 156 -6.49 -15.43 -23.58
C ILE A 156 -5.51 -16.57 -23.86
N ASP A 157 -4.50 -16.72 -23.00
CA ASP A 157 -3.50 -17.79 -23.07
C ASP A 157 -2.91 -18.08 -21.68
N THR A 158 -2.52 -19.32 -21.45
CA THR A 158 -1.87 -19.77 -20.21
C THR A 158 -1.17 -21.10 -20.42
N ASN A 159 -0.08 -21.32 -19.67
CA ASN A 159 0.54 -22.63 -19.54
C ASN A 159 0.35 -23.23 -18.12
N PHE A 160 -0.57 -22.67 -17.33
CA PHE A 160 -0.99 -23.31 -16.10
C PHE A 160 -1.73 -24.62 -16.43
N PRO A 161 -1.57 -25.68 -15.62
CA PRO A 161 -2.39 -26.88 -15.75
C PRO A 161 -3.88 -26.54 -15.61
N ASP A 162 -4.77 -27.24 -16.30
CA ASP A 162 -6.23 -26.98 -16.24
C ASP A 162 -6.82 -27.03 -14.81
N THR A 163 -6.14 -27.72 -13.89
CA THR A 163 -6.50 -27.79 -12.46
C THR A 163 -6.10 -26.55 -11.67
N PHE A 164 -5.34 -25.64 -12.26
CA PHE A 164 -4.84 -24.43 -11.64
C PHE A 164 -5.49 -23.22 -12.30
N ASN A 165 -6.36 -22.54 -11.54
CA ASN A 165 -6.88 -21.24 -11.93
C ASN A 165 -6.22 -20.19 -11.04
N PRO A 166 -5.37 -19.30 -11.57
CA PRO A 166 -4.76 -18.26 -10.77
C PRO A 166 -5.85 -17.39 -10.12
N GLU A 167 -5.62 -17.00 -8.87
CA GLU A 167 -6.55 -16.13 -8.16
C GLU A 167 -6.69 -14.81 -8.90
N PRO A 168 -7.92 -14.42 -9.30
CA PRO A 168 -8.15 -13.12 -9.88
C PRO A 168 -7.84 -12.02 -8.86
N ARG A 169 -7.25 -10.92 -9.34
CA ARG A 169 -6.80 -9.81 -8.50
C ARG A 169 -7.35 -8.49 -9.01
N THR A 170 -7.78 -7.63 -8.10
CA THR A 170 -7.96 -6.20 -8.34
C THR A 170 -6.60 -5.48 -8.39
N MET A 171 -6.59 -4.21 -8.79
CA MET A 171 -5.41 -3.37 -8.72
C MET A 171 -4.95 -3.16 -7.28
N ASP A 172 -5.87 -3.04 -6.33
CA ASP A 172 -5.54 -2.95 -4.91
C ASP A 172 -4.86 -4.25 -4.43
N ASP A 173 -5.29 -5.41 -4.92
CA ASP A 173 -4.63 -6.68 -4.65
C ASP A 173 -3.22 -6.73 -5.25
N TRP A 174 -3.00 -6.17 -6.44
CA TRP A 174 -1.67 -6.08 -7.06
C TRP A 174 -0.74 -5.13 -6.29
N PHE A 175 -1.24 -4.00 -5.81
CA PHE A 175 -0.50 -3.17 -4.85
C PHE A 175 -0.19 -3.93 -3.57
N GLY A 176 -1.14 -4.73 -3.06
CA GLY A 176 -0.93 -5.61 -1.90
C GLY A 176 0.18 -6.63 -2.14
N VAL A 177 0.23 -7.26 -3.32
CA VAL A 177 1.32 -8.16 -3.72
C VAL A 177 2.65 -7.40 -3.71
N LEU A 178 2.74 -6.26 -4.40
CA LEU A 178 3.96 -5.44 -4.45
C LEU A 178 4.42 -5.04 -3.04
N LYS A 179 3.49 -4.59 -2.19
CA LYS A 179 3.78 -4.13 -0.84
C LYS A 179 4.34 -5.23 0.05
N ARG A 180 3.77 -6.44 -0.02
CA ARG A 180 4.30 -7.60 0.74
C ARG A 180 5.76 -7.86 0.36
N ASN A 181 6.08 -7.86 -0.93
CA ASN A 181 7.46 -8.08 -1.39
C ASN A 181 8.44 -6.98 -0.97
N ILE A 182 7.99 -5.72 -0.91
CA ILE A 182 8.76 -4.60 -0.36
C ILE A 182 9.00 -4.81 1.15
N ASP A 183 7.95 -5.14 1.90
CA ASP A 183 8.04 -5.36 3.36
C ASP A 183 8.90 -6.59 3.70
N ASP A 184 8.84 -7.65 2.89
CA ASP A 184 9.59 -8.90 3.02
C ASP A 184 11.04 -8.78 2.51
N LYS A 185 11.43 -7.62 1.98
CA LYS A 185 12.78 -7.31 1.51
C LYS A 185 13.24 -8.24 0.39
N ALA A 186 12.41 -8.41 -0.64
CA ALA A 186 12.81 -9.07 -1.88
C ALA A 186 14.13 -8.48 -2.39
N TYR A 187 15.03 -9.34 -2.87
CA TYR A 187 16.38 -8.96 -3.30
C TYR A 187 16.37 -7.89 -4.39
N ARG A 188 15.44 -8.00 -5.35
CA ARG A 188 15.24 -7.01 -6.41
C ARG A 188 13.77 -6.87 -6.77
N ILE A 189 13.34 -5.63 -6.90
CA ILE A 189 12.04 -5.25 -7.46
C ILE A 189 12.28 -4.23 -8.57
N ASP A 190 11.82 -4.51 -9.78
CA ASP A 190 11.75 -3.52 -10.85
C ASP A 190 10.29 -3.21 -11.12
N VAL A 191 9.89 -1.97 -10.83
CA VAL A 191 8.51 -1.51 -11.03
C VAL A 191 8.47 -0.30 -11.95
N THR A 192 7.52 -0.31 -12.88
CA THR A 192 7.12 0.85 -13.67
C THR A 192 5.66 1.15 -13.35
N TYR A 193 5.41 2.35 -12.82
CA TYR A 193 4.06 2.83 -12.56
C TYR A 193 3.47 3.55 -13.77
N ASP A 194 2.15 3.53 -13.91
CA ASP A 194 1.45 4.36 -14.88
C ASP A 194 1.48 5.84 -14.44
N GLU A 195 1.90 6.74 -15.33
CA GLU A 195 2.07 8.16 -15.02
C GLU A 195 0.75 8.88 -14.74
N ASN A 196 -0.37 8.40 -15.31
CA ASN A 196 -1.65 9.07 -15.22
C ASN A 196 -2.46 8.59 -14.01
N PHE A 197 -2.37 7.29 -13.72
CA PHE A 197 -3.22 6.62 -12.75
C PHE A 197 -2.46 5.99 -11.60
N GLY A 198 -1.13 5.98 -11.61
CA GLY A 198 -0.30 5.54 -10.49
C GLY A 198 -0.24 4.02 -10.26
N TYR A 199 -1.01 3.21 -10.98
CA TYR A 199 -1.01 1.76 -10.77
C TYR A 199 0.32 1.11 -11.22
N PRO A 200 0.75 -0.02 -10.62
CA PRO A 200 1.95 -0.74 -11.02
C PRO A 200 1.75 -1.42 -12.38
N LYS A 201 2.11 -0.70 -13.45
CA LYS A 201 1.91 -1.13 -14.83
C LYS A 201 2.76 -2.34 -15.20
N SER A 202 3.99 -2.40 -14.72
CA SER A 202 4.85 -3.57 -14.88
C SER A 202 5.66 -3.78 -13.61
N VAL A 203 5.75 -5.03 -13.16
CA VAL A 203 6.53 -5.43 -11.99
C VAL A 203 7.29 -6.72 -12.29
N PHE A 204 8.56 -6.73 -11.91
CA PHE A 204 9.41 -7.91 -11.81
C PHE A 204 9.93 -7.98 -10.37
N ILE A 205 9.87 -9.15 -9.75
CA ILE A 205 10.33 -9.40 -8.39
C ILE A 205 11.20 -10.64 -8.41
N ASP A 206 12.35 -10.53 -7.77
CA ASP A 206 13.32 -11.59 -7.54
C ASP A 206 13.67 -11.59 -6.05
N PHE A 207 13.40 -12.71 -5.37
CA PHE A 207 13.60 -12.87 -3.94
C PHE A 207 15.04 -13.20 -3.58
N GLU A 208 15.73 -13.99 -4.41
CA GLU A 208 17.08 -14.46 -4.16
C GLU A 208 17.87 -14.51 -5.48
N LEU A 209 18.97 -13.76 -5.53
CA LEU A 209 19.86 -13.62 -6.69
C LEU A 209 20.28 -14.94 -7.38
N TRP A 210 20.19 -16.08 -6.69
CA TRP A 210 20.69 -17.37 -7.14
C TRP A 210 19.60 -18.42 -7.41
N LEU A 211 18.31 -18.12 -7.18
CA LEU A 211 17.19 -19.06 -7.37
C LEU A 211 16.19 -18.51 -8.39
N ALA A 212 16.34 -18.95 -9.65
CA ALA A 212 15.50 -18.47 -10.76
C ALA A 212 14.05 -19.00 -10.73
N ASP A 213 13.70 -19.94 -9.85
CA ASP A 213 12.36 -20.50 -9.73
C ASP A 213 11.41 -19.70 -8.82
N GLU A 214 11.90 -18.66 -8.14
CA GLU A 214 11.09 -17.78 -7.30
C GLU A 214 10.71 -16.45 -7.97
N GLU A 215 11.24 -16.18 -9.16
CA GLU A 215 10.95 -14.94 -9.89
C GLU A 215 9.45 -14.84 -10.19
N GLN A 216 8.87 -13.66 -10.00
CA GLN A 216 7.48 -13.40 -10.31
C GLN A 216 7.30 -12.00 -10.89
N GLY A 217 6.22 -11.81 -11.64
CA GLY A 217 5.95 -10.51 -12.21
C GLY A 217 4.61 -10.40 -12.88
N TRP A 218 4.28 -9.17 -13.27
CA TRP A 218 3.10 -8.89 -14.06
C TRP A 218 3.29 -7.65 -14.94
N SER A 219 2.42 -7.55 -15.94
CA SER A 219 2.31 -6.40 -16.82
C SER A 219 0.83 -6.16 -17.14
N ILE A 220 0.35 -4.97 -16.83
CA ILE A 220 -0.94 -4.44 -17.26
C ILE A 220 -0.77 -3.94 -18.68
N LEU A 221 -1.29 -4.71 -19.64
CA LEU A 221 -1.16 -4.44 -21.07
C LEU A 221 -2.16 -3.36 -21.51
N LYS A 222 -3.35 -3.37 -20.90
CA LYS A 222 -4.41 -2.41 -21.17
C LYS A 222 -5.20 -2.13 -19.90
N PHE A 223 -5.52 -0.86 -19.66
CA PHE A 223 -6.36 -0.43 -18.55
C PHE A 223 -7.46 0.50 -19.07
N LEU A 224 -8.72 0.18 -18.74
CA LEU A 224 -9.90 0.92 -19.18
C LEU A 224 -10.79 1.21 -17.97
N PRO A 225 -10.77 2.43 -17.42
CA PRO A 225 -11.71 2.85 -16.38
C PRO A 225 -13.16 2.68 -16.84
N MET A 226 -14.02 2.23 -15.92
CA MET A 226 -15.46 2.15 -16.11
C MET A 226 -16.15 3.18 -15.23
N ARG A 227 -17.25 3.73 -15.74
CA ARG A 227 -18.15 4.60 -14.97
C ARG A 227 -19.30 3.81 -14.39
#